data_AF-A0A0G3CDS0-F1
#
_entry.id   AF-A0A0G3CDS0-F1
#
_cell.length_a   1.000
_cell.length_b   1.000
_cell.length_c   1.000
_cell.angle_alpha   90.00
_cell.angle_beta   90.00
_cell.angle_gamma   90.00
#
_symmetry.space_group_name_H-M   'P 1'
#
loop_
_entity.id
_entity.type
_entity.pdbx_description
1 polymer ?
#
loop_
_entity_poly.entity_id
_entity_poly.type
_entity_poly.pdbx_seq_one_letter_code
_entity_poly.pdbx_strand_id
1 'polypeptide(L)'
;MSYCCPVDPEKKKEWEDKMLQEIDFLDNDIKKASEIFSALGHPIRLKIAYFLSQRDHCVCELIFKLNERQNLVSHHLSILKNCGIVEAYSSSKWHFYRLNPEFEDIFDIIKQLQNKKSE
;
A
#
# COMPACT_ATOMS: atom_id res chain seq x y z
N MET A 1 -12.58 -36.01 -1.92
CA MET A 1 -13.37 -35.85 -3.16
C MET A 1 -13.86 -34.42 -3.17
N SER A 2 -13.19 -33.56 -3.93
CA SER A 2 -13.49 -32.12 -3.95
C SER A 2 -14.75 -31.93 -4.78
N TYR A 3 -15.87 -31.66 -4.09
CA TYR A 3 -17.14 -31.32 -4.74
C TYR A 3 -16.98 -29.95 -5.42
N CYS A 4 -16.53 -29.96 -6.66
CA CYS A 4 -16.54 -28.80 -7.55
C CYS A 4 -17.86 -28.79 -8.32
N CYS A 5 -18.47 -27.60 -8.43
CA CYS A 5 -19.75 -27.21 -9.05
C CYS A 5 -20.90 -28.25 -9.02
N PRO A 6 -22.08 -27.91 -8.45
CA PRO A 6 -23.23 -28.82 -8.47
C PRO A 6 -23.63 -29.21 -9.89
N VAL A 7 -23.82 -30.50 -10.14
CA VAL A 7 -24.32 -31.02 -11.44
C VAL A 7 -25.81 -30.71 -11.62
N ASP A 8 -26.54 -30.59 -10.52
CA ASP A 8 -27.96 -30.26 -10.50
C ASP A 8 -28.19 -28.80 -10.95
N PRO A 9 -29.02 -28.53 -12.00
CA PRO A 9 -29.17 -27.20 -12.58
C PRO A 9 -29.69 -26.12 -11.63
N GLU A 10 -30.57 -26.49 -10.69
CA GLU A 10 -31.12 -25.54 -9.72
C GLU A 10 -30.08 -25.19 -8.66
N LYS A 11 -29.41 -26.21 -8.10
CA LYS A 11 -28.30 -26.00 -7.16
C LYS A 11 -27.11 -25.31 -7.80
N LYS A 12 -26.90 -25.50 -9.11
CA LYS A 12 -25.85 -24.82 -9.88
C LYS A 12 -26.12 -23.33 -9.96
N LYS A 13 -27.36 -22.91 -10.24
CA LYS A 13 -27.74 -21.49 -10.29
C LYS A 13 -27.57 -20.80 -8.93
N GLU A 14 -28.03 -21.43 -7.85
CA GLU A 14 -27.81 -20.90 -6.50
C GLU A 14 -26.33 -20.80 -6.13
N TRP A 15 -25.52 -21.76 -6.58
CA TRP A 15 -24.07 -21.74 -6.42
C TRP A 15 -23.41 -20.62 -7.25
N GLU A 16 -23.81 -20.43 -8.51
CA GLU A 16 -23.33 -19.34 -9.38
C GLU A 16 -23.68 -17.97 -8.80
N ASP A 17 -24.93 -17.77 -8.35
CA ASP A 17 -25.38 -16.50 -7.76
C ASP A 17 -24.59 -16.16 -6.48
N LYS A 18 -24.30 -17.15 -5.62
CA LYS A 18 -23.44 -16.96 -4.43
C LYS A 18 -22.00 -16.62 -4.82
N MET A 19 -21.41 -17.32 -5.78
CA MET A 19 -20.04 -17.04 -6.24
C MET A 19 -19.92 -15.64 -6.85
N LEU A 20 -20.90 -15.20 -7.63
CA LEU A 20 -20.91 -13.85 -8.22
C LEU A 20 -21.00 -12.74 -7.17
N GLN A 21 -21.75 -12.96 -6.09
CA GLN A 21 -21.83 -12.02 -4.96
C GLN A 21 -20.51 -11.94 -4.17
N GLU A 22 -19.79 -13.05 -4.00
CA GLU A 22 -18.47 -13.06 -3.35
C GLU A 22 -17.40 -12.31 -4.16
N ILE A 23 -17.47 -12.37 -5.50
CA ILE A 23 -16.49 -11.75 -6.41
C ILE A 23 -16.56 -10.21 -6.39
N ASP A 24 -17.75 -9.60 -6.44
CA ASP A 24 -17.88 -8.13 -6.54
C ASP A 24 -17.34 -7.38 -5.30
N PHE A 25 -17.57 -7.94 -4.12
CA PHE A 25 -16.99 -7.43 -2.88
C PHE A 25 -15.45 -7.56 -2.88
N LEU A 26 -14.94 -8.71 -3.30
CA LEU A 26 -13.51 -8.99 -3.37
C LEU A 26 -12.79 -8.06 -4.36
N ASP A 27 -13.37 -7.79 -5.52
CA ASP A 27 -12.76 -6.95 -6.56
C ASP A 27 -12.47 -5.52 -6.08
N ASN A 28 -13.39 -4.93 -5.32
CA ASN A 28 -13.22 -3.57 -4.80
C ASN A 28 -12.09 -3.49 -3.75
N ASP A 29 -12.05 -4.43 -2.81
CA ASP A 29 -11.02 -4.46 -1.77
C ASP A 29 -9.65 -4.84 -2.34
N ILE A 30 -9.60 -5.79 -3.28
CA ILE A 30 -8.37 -6.18 -3.97
C ILE A 30 -7.85 -5.05 -4.85
N LYS A 31 -8.74 -4.29 -5.51
CA LYS A 31 -8.33 -3.11 -6.28
C LYS A 31 -7.67 -2.05 -5.39
N LYS A 32 -8.28 -1.72 -4.24
CA LYS A 32 -7.68 -0.78 -3.27
C LYS A 32 -6.34 -1.30 -2.73
N ALA A 33 -6.27 -2.57 -2.37
CA ALA A 33 -5.03 -3.19 -1.92
C ALA A 33 -3.95 -3.10 -3.00
N SER A 34 -4.30 -3.41 -4.26
CA SER A 34 -3.39 -3.33 -5.41
C SER A 34 -2.85 -1.91 -5.62
N GLU A 35 -3.68 -0.88 -5.46
CA GLU A 35 -3.23 0.53 -5.54
C GLU A 35 -2.21 0.86 -4.44
N ILE A 36 -2.47 0.44 -3.20
CA ILE A 36 -1.55 0.62 -2.07
C ILE A 36 -0.22 -0.11 -2.32
N PHE A 37 -0.26 -1.39 -2.69
CA PHE A 37 0.95 -2.17 -2.98
C PHE A 37 1.70 -1.61 -4.18
N SER A 38 1.00 -1.14 -5.22
CA SER A 38 1.62 -0.50 -6.38
C SER A 38 2.33 0.79 -5.99
N ALA A 39 1.75 1.59 -5.10
CA ALA A 39 2.40 2.76 -4.54
C ALA A 39 3.68 2.38 -3.74
N LEU A 40 3.61 1.38 -2.89
CA LEU A 40 4.77 0.94 -2.09
C LEU A 40 5.84 0.21 -2.91
N GLY A 41 5.48 -0.42 -4.02
CA GLY A 41 6.37 -1.22 -4.86
C GLY A 41 7.48 -0.45 -5.60
N HIS A 42 7.50 0.89 -5.51
CA HIS A 42 8.57 1.69 -6.12
C HIS A 42 9.70 1.99 -5.12
N PRO A 43 10.99 1.80 -5.49
CA PRO A 43 12.11 1.94 -4.57
C PRO A 43 12.18 3.28 -3.84
N ILE A 44 11.95 4.40 -4.55
CA ILE A 44 11.99 5.74 -3.93
C ILE A 44 10.83 5.92 -2.95
N ARG A 45 9.64 5.42 -3.27
CA ARG A 45 8.45 5.54 -2.41
C ARG A 45 8.61 4.72 -1.14
N LEU A 46 9.17 3.52 -1.25
CA LEU A 46 9.49 2.69 -0.11
C LEU A 46 10.58 3.31 0.79
N LYS A 47 11.59 3.95 0.20
CA LYS A 47 12.59 4.74 0.96
C LYS A 47 11.96 5.93 1.70
N ILE A 48 11.04 6.65 1.05
CA ILE A 48 10.29 7.75 1.70
C ILE A 48 9.52 7.22 2.91
N ALA A 49 8.72 6.17 2.73
CA ALA A 49 7.96 5.54 3.82
C ALA A 49 8.89 5.06 4.94
N TYR A 50 10.07 4.51 4.59
CA TYR A 50 11.06 4.08 5.58
C TYR A 50 11.57 5.24 6.42
N PHE A 51 11.96 6.36 5.81
CA PHE A 51 12.40 7.53 6.59
C PHE A 51 11.27 8.09 7.46
N LEU A 52 10.04 8.14 6.94
CA LEU A 52 8.88 8.61 7.67
C LEU A 52 8.44 7.68 8.81
N SER A 53 8.77 6.38 8.74
CA SER A 53 8.56 5.44 9.87
C SER A 53 9.45 5.75 11.08
N GLN A 54 10.58 6.44 10.86
CA GLN A 54 11.53 6.77 11.93
C GLN A 54 11.17 8.08 12.62
N ARG A 55 10.70 9.07 11.83
CA ARG A 55 10.15 10.35 12.30
C ARG A 55 9.53 11.13 11.14
N ASP A 56 8.78 12.15 11.49
CA ASP A 56 8.30 13.14 10.52
C ASP A 56 9.47 13.86 9.85
N HIS A 57 9.33 14.10 8.54
CA HIS A 57 10.34 14.78 7.72
C HIS A 57 9.72 15.89 6.88
N CYS A 58 10.42 17.01 6.72
CA CYS A 58 10.04 18.00 5.71
C CYS A 58 10.53 17.57 4.32
N VAL A 59 9.95 18.15 3.26
CA VAL A 59 10.31 17.80 1.87
C VAL A 59 11.80 18.02 1.59
N CYS A 60 12.42 19.05 2.17
CA CYS A 60 13.84 19.36 1.98
C CYS A 60 14.75 18.26 2.54
N GLU A 61 14.40 17.69 3.70
CA GLU A 61 15.15 16.58 4.29
C GLU A 61 15.05 15.32 3.45
N LEU A 62 13.86 15.03 2.90
CA LEU A 62 13.64 13.87 2.03
C LEU A 62 14.43 14.01 0.72
N ILE A 63 14.43 15.19 0.11
CA ILE A 63 15.25 15.52 -1.07
C ILE A 63 16.72 15.22 -0.80
N PHE A 64 17.24 15.70 0.33
CA PHE A 64 18.63 15.49 0.72
C PHE A 64 18.95 14.01 0.96
N LYS A 65 18.11 13.30 1.74
CA LYS A 65 18.31 11.88 2.07
C LYS A 65 18.22 10.95 0.86
N LEU A 66 17.36 11.27 -0.09
CA LEU A 66 17.17 10.47 -1.30
C LEU A 66 18.21 10.77 -2.38
N ASN A 67 18.88 11.93 -2.29
CA ASN A 67 19.75 12.47 -3.33
C ASN A 67 19.03 12.58 -4.68
N GLU A 68 17.79 13.11 -4.65
CA GLU A 68 16.90 13.19 -5.80
C GLU A 68 16.39 14.62 -6.01
N ARG A 69 15.89 14.91 -7.21
CA ARG A 69 15.36 16.25 -7.54
C ARG A 69 14.02 16.50 -6.85
N GLN A 70 13.78 17.75 -6.46
CA GLN A 70 12.56 18.19 -5.78
C GLN A 70 11.28 17.78 -6.51
N ASN A 71 11.21 17.96 -7.83
CA ASN A 71 10.03 17.61 -8.61
C ASN A 71 9.68 16.11 -8.52
N LEU A 72 10.69 15.25 -8.52
CA LEU A 72 10.52 13.80 -8.42
C LEU A 72 10.06 13.39 -7.02
N VAL A 73 10.68 13.94 -5.97
CA VAL A 73 10.30 13.65 -4.57
C VAL A 73 8.87 14.11 -4.30
N SER A 74 8.50 15.33 -4.73
CA SER A 74 7.14 15.84 -4.60
C SER A 74 6.11 14.98 -5.36
N HIS A 75 6.47 14.48 -6.55
CA HIS A 75 5.60 13.57 -7.30
C HIS A 75 5.37 12.25 -6.53
N HIS A 76 6.43 11.66 -5.97
CA HIS A 76 6.31 10.46 -5.16
C HIS A 76 5.49 10.66 -3.87
N LEU A 77 5.67 11.80 -3.19
CA LEU A 77 4.89 12.17 -2.01
C LEU A 77 3.41 12.36 -2.34
N SER A 78 3.10 12.96 -3.49
CA SER A 78 1.71 13.10 -3.96
C SER A 78 1.04 11.75 -4.16
N ILE A 79 1.72 10.79 -4.80
CA ILE A 79 1.18 9.43 -4.99
C ILE A 79 0.96 8.73 -3.64
N LEU A 80 1.95 8.77 -2.74
CA LEU A 80 1.83 8.17 -1.41
C LEU A 80 0.68 8.78 -0.61
N LYS A 81 0.50 10.10 -0.71
CA LYS A 81 -0.60 10.82 -0.05
C LYS A 81 -1.96 10.43 -0.63
N ASN A 82 -2.07 10.32 -1.95
CA ASN A 82 -3.33 9.92 -2.61
C ASN A 82 -3.74 8.49 -2.24
N CYS A 83 -2.77 7.62 -1.95
CA CYS A 83 -3.02 6.26 -1.45
C CYS A 83 -3.18 6.17 0.08
N GLY A 84 -3.16 7.30 0.80
CA GLY A 84 -3.32 7.33 2.27
C GLY A 84 -2.12 6.80 3.07
N ILE A 85 -0.98 6.53 2.41
CA ILE A 85 0.22 5.97 3.06
C ILE A 85 0.94 7.04 3.88
N VAL A 86 0.89 8.29 3.44
CA VAL A 86 1.50 9.43 4.15
C VAL A 86 0.52 10.57 4.27
N GLU A 87 0.67 11.34 5.33
CA GLU A 87 -0.07 12.57 5.56
C GLU A 87 0.86 13.77 5.51
N ALA A 88 0.34 14.91 5.07
CA ALA A 88 1.06 16.18 5.06
C ALA A 88 0.42 17.13 6.05
N TYR A 89 1.23 17.80 6.86
CA TYR A 89 0.75 18.79 7.82
C TYR A 89 1.72 19.98 7.89
N SER A 90 1.22 21.11 8.37
CA SER A 90 2.01 22.32 8.54
C SER A 90 2.40 22.47 10.00
N SER A 91 3.68 22.65 10.27
CA SER A 91 4.19 23.00 11.60
C SER A 91 4.97 24.30 11.50
N SER A 92 4.41 25.34 12.10
CA SER A 92 4.91 26.72 12.00
C SER A 92 5.07 27.19 10.54
N LYS A 93 6.30 27.27 10.03
CA LYS A 93 6.63 27.75 8.67
C LYS A 93 6.94 26.62 7.68
N TRP A 94 6.89 25.36 8.11
CA TRP A 94 7.37 24.23 7.32
C TRP A 94 6.26 23.21 7.09
N HIS A 95 6.29 22.60 5.90
CA HIS A 95 5.43 21.46 5.57
C HIS A 95 6.18 20.16 5.86
N PHE A 96 5.58 19.36 6.73
CA PHE A 96 6.07 18.05 7.12
C PHE A 96 5.18 16.96 6.56
N TYR A 97 5.78 15.79 6.43
CA TYR A 97 5.11 14.55 6.11
C TYR A 97 5.29 13.57 7.27
N ARG A 98 4.29 12.72 7.46
CA ARG A 98 4.26 11.64 8.45
C ARG A 98 3.77 10.36 7.78
N LEU A 99 4.26 9.20 8.24
CA LEU A 99 3.71 7.90 7.85
C LEU A 99 2.35 7.69 8.53
N ASN A 100 1.35 7.22 7.79
CA ASN A 100 0.08 6.83 8.41
C ASN A 100 0.33 5.67 9.40
N PRO A 101 -0.17 5.75 10.66
CA PRO A 101 0.01 4.71 11.68
C PRO A 101 -0.36 3.29 11.23
N GLU A 102 -1.33 3.15 10.32
CA GLU A 102 -1.72 1.85 9.74
C GLU A 102 -0.58 1.14 8.99
N PHE A 103 0.50 1.87 8.66
CA PHE A 103 1.66 1.36 7.93
C PHE A 103 2.92 1.21 8.79
N GLU A 104 2.87 1.47 10.11
CA GLU A 104 4.07 1.40 10.98
C GLU A 104 4.75 0.02 10.94
N ASP A 105 3.97 -1.05 10.95
CA ASP A 105 4.47 -2.43 10.96
C ASP A 105 4.98 -2.93 9.59
N ILE A 106 4.82 -2.14 8.53
CA ILE A 106 5.10 -2.62 7.16
C ILE A 106 6.56 -3.06 6.98
N PHE A 107 7.50 -2.36 7.62
CA PHE A 107 8.91 -2.68 7.49
C PHE A 107 9.30 -3.95 8.24
N ASP A 108 8.58 -4.30 9.30
CA ASP A 108 8.80 -5.55 10.00
C ASP A 108 8.26 -6.73 9.20
N ILE A 109 7.09 -6.57 8.55
CA ILE A 109 6.57 -7.53 7.58
C ILE A 109 7.56 -7.73 6.42
N ILE A 110 8.09 -6.64 5.83
CA ILE A 110 9.06 -6.72 4.74
C ILE A 110 10.32 -7.50 5.16
N LYS A 111 10.87 -7.22 6.34
CA LYS A 111 12.03 -7.96 6.88
C LYS A 111 11.71 -9.45 7.03
N GLN A 112 10.56 -9.80 7.59
CA GLN A 112 10.13 -11.20 7.74
C GLN A 112 10.04 -11.92 6.38
N LEU A 113 9.48 -11.25 5.36
CA LEU A 113 9.36 -11.81 4.01
C LEU A 113 10.71 -11.97 3.30
N GLN A 114 11.67 -11.07 3.53
CA GLN A 114 13.02 -11.18 2.99
C GLN A 114 13.81 -12.31 3.65
N ASN A 115 13.66 -12.50 4.97
CA ASN A 115 14.35 -13.54 5.72
C ASN A 115 13.87 -14.96 5.34
N LYS A 116 12.58 -15.13 5.01
CA LYS A 116 12.01 -16.42 4.56
C LYS A 116 12.55 -16.93 3.23
N LYS A 117 13.23 -16.10 2.43
CA LYS A 117 13.83 -16.52 1.15
C LYS A 117 15.22 -17.17 1.30
N SER A 118 15.72 -17.30 2.53
CA SER A 118 17.05 -17.84 2.82
C SER A 118 17.07 -19.31 3.29
N GLU A 119 15.94 -20.01 3.21
CA GLU A 119 15.81 -21.46 3.50
C GLU A 119 15.37 -22.25 2.27
#